data_AF-A0A7G8VQ86-F1
#
_entry.id   AF-A0A7G8VQ86-F1
#
_cell.length_a   1.000
_cell.length_b   1.000
_cell.length_c   1.000
_cell.angle_alpha   90.00
_cell.angle_beta   90.00
_cell.angle_gamma   90.00
#
_symmetry.space_group_name_H-M   'P 1'
#
loop_
_entity.id
_entity.type
_entity.pdbx_description
1 polymer ?
#
loop_
_entity_poly.entity_id
_entity_poly.type
_entity_poly.pdbx_seq_one_letter_code
_entity_poly.pdbx_strand_id
1 'polypeptide(L)'
;MAAYASITSSVTKFALTGLMLAALTTGAEARGWFGAGKTSTEESIALTDLPVQGQRTYQAILNGGPFRYDKDGTVFGNRERLLPSARRGHYREYTVTTPGSRNRGAQRIVCGGEQRTTPEACWYTADHYASFRRIAP
;
A
#
# COMPACT_ATOMS: atom_id res chain seq x y z
N MET A 1 18.59 -53.15 -65.42
CA MET A 1 19.59 -52.74 -64.42
C MET A 1 19.45 -53.67 -63.21
N ALA A 2 20.58 -54.27 -62.80
CA ALA A 2 20.95 -54.96 -61.54
C ALA A 2 19.83 -55.59 -60.65
N ALA A 3 19.73 -56.89 -60.35
CA ALA A 3 20.67 -57.94 -59.91
C ALA A 3 20.86 -58.05 -58.36
N TYR A 4 20.72 -59.30 -57.87
CA TYR A 4 21.14 -59.94 -56.59
C TYR A 4 20.49 -59.45 -55.27
N ALA A 5 19.65 -60.27 -54.61
CA ALA A 5 19.94 -61.45 -53.76
C ALA A 5 20.64 -61.11 -52.43
N SER A 6 20.01 -61.42 -51.29
CA SER A 6 20.48 -62.44 -50.32
C SER A 6 19.79 -62.30 -48.95
N ILE A 7 19.46 -63.46 -48.41
CA ILE A 7 18.95 -63.73 -47.06
C ILE A 7 20.11 -63.63 -46.07
N THR A 8 19.91 -63.07 -44.86
CA THR A 8 20.37 -63.66 -43.58
C THR A 8 19.90 -62.87 -42.36
N SER A 9 19.41 -63.62 -41.38
CA SER A 9 19.11 -63.20 -40.01
C SER A 9 20.39 -63.06 -39.19
N SER A 10 20.42 -62.12 -38.23
CA SER A 10 21.02 -62.36 -36.92
C SER A 10 20.55 -61.34 -35.88
N VAL A 11 19.90 -61.87 -34.86
CA VAL A 11 19.68 -61.33 -33.51
C VAL A 11 21.01 -60.82 -32.93
N THR A 12 20.99 -59.86 -31.97
CA THR A 12 21.72 -59.95 -30.67
C THR A 12 21.80 -58.60 -29.95
N LYS A 13 21.11 -58.52 -28.79
CA LYS A 13 21.48 -57.96 -27.45
C LYS A 13 22.14 -56.57 -27.40
N PHE A 14 21.77 -55.64 -26.52
CA PHE A 14 21.92 -55.71 -25.06
C PHE A 14 21.34 -54.42 -24.47
N ALA A 15 20.77 -54.53 -23.26
CA ALA A 15 20.25 -53.43 -22.47
C ALA A 15 21.34 -52.39 -22.15
N LEU A 16 20.99 -51.11 -22.27
CA LEU A 16 21.70 -50.02 -21.59
C LEU A 16 20.69 -49.23 -20.76
N THR A 17 20.87 -49.38 -19.45
CA THR A 17 20.28 -48.63 -18.36
C THR A 17 20.41 -47.13 -18.58
N GLY A 18 19.29 -46.41 -18.71
CA GLY A 18 19.23 -44.96 -18.68
C GLY A 18 19.02 -44.45 -17.26
N LEU A 19 20.06 -43.81 -16.72
CA LEU A 19 20.11 -43.12 -15.43
C LEU A 19 18.99 -42.06 -15.33
N MET A 20 18.03 -42.24 -14.43
CA MET A 20 16.98 -41.25 -14.12
C MET A 20 17.63 -40.03 -13.45
N LEU A 21 17.64 -38.91 -14.16
CA LEU A 21 18.09 -37.62 -13.67
C LEU A 21 17.00 -36.99 -12.80
N ALA A 22 17.28 -36.81 -11.51
CA ALA A 22 16.37 -36.22 -10.53
C ALA A 22 16.01 -34.77 -10.90
N ALA A 23 14.71 -34.49 -11.04
CA ALA A 23 14.20 -33.16 -11.36
C ALA A 23 13.66 -32.45 -10.10
N LEU A 24 14.32 -31.34 -9.76
CA LEU A 24 13.76 -30.04 -9.35
C LEU A 24 12.82 -29.99 -8.13
N THR A 25 13.39 -29.65 -6.97
CA THR A 25 12.67 -28.89 -5.93
C THR A 25 13.52 -27.71 -5.46
N THR A 26 13.55 -26.63 -6.23
CA THR A 26 13.97 -25.32 -5.73
C THR A 26 12.83 -24.78 -4.86
N GLY A 27 12.95 -24.96 -3.54
CA GLY A 27 12.11 -24.26 -2.57
C GLY A 27 12.39 -22.76 -2.65
N ALA A 28 11.55 -22.03 -3.36
CA ALA A 28 11.48 -20.58 -3.25
C ALA A 28 10.74 -20.25 -1.96
N GLU A 29 11.48 -20.05 -0.87
CA GLU A 29 10.90 -19.42 0.32
C GLU A 29 10.57 -17.96 -0.01
N ALA A 30 9.32 -17.71 -0.34
CA ALA A 30 8.75 -16.38 -0.29
C ALA A 30 8.73 -15.96 1.19
N ARG A 31 9.84 -15.38 1.67
CA ARG A 31 9.86 -14.65 2.94
C ARG A 31 8.76 -13.60 2.84
N GLY A 32 7.70 -13.82 3.60
CA GLY A 32 6.53 -12.95 3.64
C GLY A 32 6.95 -11.52 3.94
N TRP A 33 6.97 -10.70 2.88
CA TRP A 33 6.89 -9.25 2.94
C TRP A 33 5.47 -8.88 3.35
N PHE A 34 5.01 -9.36 4.50
CA PHE A 34 3.96 -8.68 5.21
C PHE A 34 4.67 -7.58 5.98
N GLY A 35 4.59 -6.37 5.44
CA GLY A 35 5.11 -5.18 6.07
C GLY A 35 4.54 -5.06 7.47
N ALA A 36 5.30 -5.53 8.45
CA ALA A 36 5.35 -4.89 9.74
C ALA A 36 5.81 -3.46 9.45
N GLY A 37 4.85 -2.58 9.18
CA GLY A 37 5.06 -1.15 9.18
C GLY A 37 5.77 -0.86 10.48
N LYS A 38 7.05 -0.46 10.38
CA LYS A 38 7.81 0.00 11.53
C LYS A 38 7.14 1.27 11.98
N THR A 39 6.15 1.19 12.85
CA THR A 39 5.60 2.37 13.52
C THR A 39 6.60 2.87 14.53
N SER A 40 7.70 3.42 14.01
CA SER A 40 8.72 4.16 14.75
C SER A 40 8.05 5.38 15.36
N THR A 41 8.35 5.69 16.62
CA THR A 41 7.72 6.74 17.43
C THR A 41 7.78 8.16 16.82
N GLU A 42 8.55 8.39 15.75
CA GLU A 42 8.45 9.59 14.88
C GLU A 42 7.16 9.64 14.02
N GLU A 43 6.43 8.51 13.93
CA GLU A 43 5.20 8.34 13.14
C GLU A 43 3.97 8.95 13.78
N SER A 44 4.01 9.41 15.03
CA SER A 44 2.81 9.94 15.71
C SER A 44 2.99 11.37 16.21
N ILE A 45 1.89 12.11 16.27
CA ILE A 45 1.81 13.46 16.82
C ILE A 45 0.58 13.58 17.73
N ALA A 46 0.72 14.16 18.92
CA ALA A 46 -0.42 14.45 19.77
C ALA A 46 -1.34 15.50 19.12
N LEU A 47 -2.65 15.37 19.30
CA LEU A 47 -3.61 16.34 18.76
C LEU A 47 -3.29 17.78 19.24
N THR A 48 -2.87 17.94 20.49
CA THR A 48 -2.49 19.22 21.07
C THR A 48 -1.24 19.84 20.44
N ASP A 49 -0.39 19.04 19.79
CA ASP A 49 0.84 19.48 19.14
C ASP A 49 0.62 19.86 17.67
N LEU A 50 -0.57 19.60 17.12
CA LEU A 50 -0.93 20.11 15.80
C LEU A 50 -1.00 21.64 15.82
N PRO A 51 -0.76 22.32 14.69
CA PRO A 51 -1.16 23.72 14.53
C PRO A 51 -2.62 23.90 14.93
N VAL A 52 -2.97 25.04 15.52
CA VAL A 52 -4.34 25.34 16.00
C VAL A 52 -5.39 25.12 14.90
N GLN A 53 -5.05 25.41 13.65
CA GLN A 53 -5.91 25.18 12.49
C GLN A 53 -6.12 23.68 12.24
N GLY A 54 -5.11 22.84 12.48
CA GLY A 54 -5.20 21.39 12.42
C GLY A 54 -6.12 20.84 13.49
N GLN A 55 -6.01 21.32 14.73
CA GLN A 55 -6.91 20.95 15.84
C GLN A 55 -8.37 21.26 15.51
N ARG A 56 -8.64 22.47 14.99
CA ARG A 56 -9.99 22.87 14.56
C ARG A 56 -10.51 22.02 13.40
N THR A 57 -9.64 21.68 12.46
CA THR A 57 -10.00 20.80 11.33
C THR A 57 -10.34 19.40 11.84
N TYR A 58 -9.55 18.85 12.77
CA TYR A 58 -9.83 17.56 13.41
C TYR A 58 -11.20 17.55 14.09
N GLN A 59 -11.51 18.57 14.89
CA GLN A 59 -12.83 18.72 15.52
C GLN A 59 -13.96 18.85 14.49
N ALA A 60 -13.76 19.62 13.42
CA ALA A 60 -14.76 19.74 12.35
C ALA A 60 -15.01 18.39 11.64
N ILE A 61 -13.98 17.54 11.48
CA ILE A 61 -14.14 16.20 10.92
C ILE A 61 -15.08 15.37 11.80
N LEU A 62 -14.87 15.38 13.12
CA LEU A 62 -15.73 14.64 14.06
C LEU A 62 -17.17 15.17 14.06
N ASN A 63 -17.35 16.47 13.84
CA ASN A 63 -18.67 17.10 13.77
C ASN A 63 -19.33 17.03 12.38
N GLY A 64 -18.63 16.51 11.36
CA GLY A 64 -19.13 16.44 9.99
C GLY A 64 -19.11 17.76 9.22
N GLY A 65 -18.36 18.76 9.70
CA GLY A 65 -18.20 20.08 9.10
C GLY A 65 -18.60 21.23 10.02
N PRO A 66 -18.77 22.46 9.48
CA PRO A 66 -18.62 22.82 8.06
C PRO A 66 -17.16 22.77 7.58
N PHE A 67 -16.98 22.54 6.28
CA PHE A 67 -15.66 22.58 5.64
C PHE A 67 -15.56 23.76 4.66
N ARG A 68 -14.35 24.31 4.53
CA ARG A 68 -14.11 25.55 3.78
C ARG A 68 -13.88 25.31 2.28
N TYR A 69 -13.36 24.15 1.91
CA TYR A 69 -12.96 23.88 0.53
C TYR A 69 -13.71 22.68 -0.03
N ASP A 70 -14.08 22.73 -1.31
CA ASP A 70 -14.83 21.66 -2.00
C ASP A 70 -14.11 20.30 -2.02
N LYS A 71 -12.79 20.29 -1.81
CA LYS A 71 -11.99 19.07 -1.72
C LYS A 71 -12.07 18.41 -0.34
N ASP A 72 -12.53 19.10 0.68
CA ASP A 72 -12.60 18.57 2.03
C ASP A 72 -13.68 17.47 2.09
N GLY A 73 -13.29 16.29 2.61
CA GLY A 73 -14.13 15.09 2.65
C GLY A 73 -14.11 14.25 1.37
N THR A 74 -13.39 14.68 0.32
CA THR A 74 -13.21 13.87 -0.89
C THR A 74 -12.24 12.70 -0.65
N VAL A 75 -12.31 11.67 -1.49
CA VAL A 75 -11.51 10.45 -1.33
C VAL A 75 -10.03 10.74 -1.55
N PHE A 76 -9.20 10.36 -0.57
CA PHE A 76 -7.76 10.28 -0.71
C PHE A 76 -7.35 8.90 -1.22
N GLY A 77 -6.55 8.85 -2.28
CA GLY A 77 -6.27 7.61 -3.00
C GLY A 77 -5.19 6.73 -2.38
N ASN A 78 -4.32 7.27 -1.51
CA ASN A 78 -3.14 6.59 -0.97
C ASN A 78 -2.31 5.83 -2.03
N ARG A 79 -2.01 6.49 -3.17
CA ARG A 79 -1.37 5.81 -4.32
C ARG A 79 0.10 5.48 -4.05
N GLU A 80 0.73 6.35 -3.28
CA GLU A 80 2.12 6.31 -2.83
C GLU A 80 2.29 5.34 -1.65
N ARG A 81 1.17 4.83 -1.09
CA ARG A 81 1.12 3.82 -0.02
C ARG A 81 1.88 4.24 1.25
N LEU A 82 1.83 5.53 1.58
CA LEU A 82 2.40 6.07 2.81
C LEU A 82 1.50 5.85 4.04
N LEU A 83 0.20 5.61 3.82
CA LEU A 83 -0.74 5.15 4.85
C LEU A 83 -0.94 3.63 4.74
N PRO A 84 -1.47 2.97 5.78
CA PRO A 84 -1.81 1.54 5.71
C PRO A 84 -2.64 1.17 4.47
N SER A 85 -2.49 -0.07 4.00
CA SER A 85 -3.28 -0.57 2.88
C SER A 85 -4.73 -0.74 3.29
N ALA A 86 -5.66 -0.19 2.51
CA ALA A 86 -7.09 -0.27 2.74
C ALA A 86 -7.88 -0.28 1.41
N ARG A 87 -9.17 -0.65 1.47
CA ARG A 87 -10.04 -0.63 0.28
C ARG A 87 -10.13 0.78 -0.32
N ARG A 88 -10.39 0.87 -1.64
CA ARG A 88 -10.63 2.16 -2.30
C ARG A 88 -11.78 2.91 -1.60
N GLY A 89 -11.58 4.20 -1.35
CA GLY A 89 -12.57 5.06 -0.70
C GLY A 89 -12.50 5.08 0.83
N HIS A 90 -11.60 4.30 1.44
CA HIS A 90 -11.43 4.27 2.89
C HIS A 90 -10.88 5.59 3.47
N TYR A 91 -10.00 6.28 2.73
CA TYR A 91 -9.40 7.54 3.19
C TYR A 91 -10.09 8.77 2.61
N ARG A 92 -10.19 9.83 3.41
CA ARG A 92 -10.68 11.16 3.01
C ARG A 92 -9.72 12.26 3.43
N GLU A 93 -9.55 13.27 2.59
CA GLU A 93 -8.68 14.41 2.87
C GLU A 93 -9.44 15.65 3.34
N TYR A 94 -8.80 16.44 4.20
CA TYR A 94 -9.32 17.69 4.73
C TYR A 94 -8.21 18.73 4.82
N THR A 95 -8.53 19.97 4.46
CA THR A 95 -7.58 21.07 4.41
C THR A 95 -7.32 21.64 5.79
N VAL A 96 -6.05 21.69 6.19
CA VAL A 96 -5.61 22.49 7.32
C VAL A 96 -5.18 23.86 6.79
N THR A 97 -5.90 24.90 7.19
CA THR A 97 -5.66 26.24 6.65
C THR A 97 -4.33 26.80 7.16
N THR A 98 -3.45 27.23 6.25
CA THR A 98 -2.26 28.02 6.59
C THR A 98 -2.65 29.50 6.69
N PRO A 99 -2.39 30.19 7.83
CA PRO A 99 -2.68 31.61 7.98
C PRO A 99 -2.07 32.46 6.86
N GLY A 100 -2.83 33.43 6.34
CA GLY A 100 -2.38 34.31 5.26
C GLY A 100 -2.37 33.68 3.85
N SER A 101 -2.57 32.37 3.74
CA SER A 101 -2.67 31.71 2.43
C SER A 101 -3.96 32.10 1.70
N ARG A 102 -3.83 32.38 0.39
CA ARG A 102 -4.98 32.60 -0.51
C ARG A 102 -5.51 31.30 -1.14
N ASN A 103 -4.79 30.20 -0.96
CA ASN A 103 -5.13 28.88 -1.46
C ASN A 103 -5.19 27.87 -0.31
N ARG A 104 -5.45 26.61 -0.62
CA ARG A 104 -5.54 25.52 0.37
C ARG A 104 -4.24 25.27 1.16
N GLY A 105 -3.09 25.79 0.74
CA GLY A 105 -1.79 25.49 1.34
C GLY A 105 -1.37 24.02 1.17
N ALA A 106 -0.31 23.62 1.86
CA ALA A 106 0.23 22.25 1.79
C ALA A 106 -0.30 21.31 2.90
N GLN A 107 -0.85 21.86 3.98
CA GLN A 107 -1.18 21.07 5.17
C GLN A 107 -2.53 20.36 5.04
N ARG A 108 -2.60 19.10 5.43
CA ARG A 108 -3.83 18.29 5.38
C ARG A 108 -3.96 17.38 6.59
N ILE A 109 -5.20 17.02 6.89
CA ILE A 109 -5.52 15.82 7.67
C ILE A 109 -6.16 14.81 6.72
N VAL A 110 -5.70 13.57 6.78
CA VAL A 110 -6.32 12.44 6.08
C VAL A 110 -6.87 11.49 7.15
N CYS A 111 -8.15 11.16 7.08
CA CYS A 111 -8.77 10.21 8.00
C CYS A 111 -9.24 8.95 7.27
N GLY A 112 -9.02 7.80 7.88
CA GLY A 112 -9.47 6.49 7.44
C GLY A 112 -10.65 6.00 8.29
N GLY A 113 -11.54 5.24 7.67
CA GLY A 113 -12.67 4.59 8.33
C GLY A 113 -13.90 4.53 7.45
N GLU A 114 -14.84 3.63 7.79
CA GLU A 114 -16.11 3.54 7.08
C GLU A 114 -17.02 4.75 7.35
N GLN A 115 -17.07 5.18 8.61
CA GLN A 115 -17.86 6.33 9.05
C GLN A 115 -17.01 7.62 9.02
N ARG A 116 -17.57 8.70 8.45
CA ARG A 116 -16.81 9.94 8.21
C ARG A 116 -16.53 10.74 9.48
N THR A 117 -17.47 10.73 10.42
CA THR A 117 -17.44 11.51 11.68
C THR A 117 -16.87 10.72 12.85
N THR A 118 -16.56 9.44 12.64
CA THR A 118 -16.00 8.50 13.62
C THR A 118 -14.86 7.73 12.96
N PRO A 119 -13.79 8.42 12.53
CA PRO A 119 -12.67 7.79 11.83
C PRO A 119 -11.93 6.81 12.75
N GLU A 120 -11.44 5.71 12.18
CA GLU A 120 -10.62 4.71 12.88
C GLU A 120 -9.24 5.28 13.22
N ALA A 121 -8.71 6.12 12.35
CA ALA A 121 -7.45 6.85 12.54
C ALA A 121 -7.39 8.06 11.61
N CYS A 122 -6.60 9.06 12.02
CA CYS A 122 -6.28 10.22 11.21
C CYS A 122 -4.77 10.46 11.19
N TRP A 123 -4.29 11.05 10.10
CA TRP A 123 -2.90 11.40 9.87
C TRP A 123 -2.80 12.85 9.43
N TYR A 124 -1.78 13.52 9.92
CA TYR A 124 -1.43 14.88 9.54
C TYR A 124 -0.24 14.87 8.57
N THR A 125 -0.34 15.68 7.52
CA THR A 125 0.78 16.00 6.62
C THR A 125 0.97 17.51 6.61
N ALA A 126 2.21 17.96 6.74
CA ALA A 126 2.58 19.37 6.64
C ALA A 126 3.05 19.76 5.22
N ASP A 127 3.27 18.77 4.37
CA ASP A 127 4.10 18.82 3.16
C ASP A 127 3.39 18.25 1.94
N HIS A 128 2.05 18.41 1.89
CA HIS A 128 1.22 18.01 0.76
C HIS A 128 1.38 16.53 0.37
N TYR A 129 1.18 15.66 1.37
CA TYR A 129 1.21 14.20 1.27
C TYR A 129 2.59 13.58 1.03
N ALA A 130 3.70 14.33 1.19
CA ALA A 130 5.05 13.77 1.08
C ALA A 130 5.45 12.96 2.32
N SER A 131 4.94 13.32 3.50
CA SER A 131 5.07 12.55 4.74
C SER A 131 3.81 12.63 5.60
N PHE A 132 3.65 11.67 6.51
CA PHE A 132 2.52 11.59 7.41
C PHE A 132 2.94 11.28 8.84
N ARG A 133 2.20 11.85 9.79
CA ARG A 133 2.23 11.43 11.20
C ARG A 133 0.81 11.13 11.65
N ARG A 134 0.59 9.96 12.26
CA ARG A 134 -0.66 9.55 12.88
C ARG A 134 -1.00 10.46 14.06
N ILE A 135 -2.21 10.97 14.10
CA ILE A 135 -2.70 11.81 15.19
C ILE A 135 -3.08 10.91 16.37
N ALA A 136 -2.55 11.21 17.55
CA ALA A 136 -2.96 10.65 18.83
C ALA A 136 -3.89 11.66 19.52
N PRO A 137 -5.22 11.42 19.55
CA PRO A 137 -6.20 12.33 20.12
C PRO A 137 -6.14 12.45 21.64
#